data_AF-A0A5B8LVK2-F1
#
_entry.id   AF-A0A5B8LVK2-F1
#
_cell.length_a   1.000
_cell.length_b   1.000
_cell.length_c   1.000
_cell.angle_alpha   90.00
_cell.angle_beta   90.00
_cell.angle_gamma   90.00
#
_symmetry.space_group_name_H-M   'P 1'
#
loop_
_entity.id
_entity.type
_entity.pdbx_description
1 polymer ?
#
loop_
_entity_poly.entity_id
_entity_poly.type
_entity_poly.pdbx_seq_one_letter_code
_entity_poly.pdbx_strand_id
1 'polypeptide(L)'
;MFHIIRPIFGSLPIASVLIGLAGQPAMLVLPPALTTALVLLRDRLIRRRVGQAAWPSDGFARHVLVDDLGRLVCITLLGLPLFLLGDLLRQLLPHS
;
A
#
# COMPACT_ATOMS: atom_id res chain seq x y z
N MET A 1 -5.82 14.53 -5.15
CA MET A 1 -5.27 13.16 -5.34
C MET A 1 -4.22 12.78 -4.29
N PHE A 2 -3.35 13.70 -3.82
CA PHE A 2 -2.35 13.40 -2.78
C PHE A 2 -2.95 12.98 -1.41
N HIS A 3 -4.15 13.44 -1.08
CA HIS A 3 -4.80 13.11 0.21
C HIS A 3 -5.36 11.68 0.30
N ILE A 4 -5.62 11.00 -0.82
CA ILE A 4 -6.23 9.66 -0.82
C ILE A 4 -5.17 8.57 -0.64
N ILE A 5 -3.95 8.81 -1.12
CA ILE A 5 -2.88 7.81 -1.07
C ILE A 5 -2.28 7.67 0.34
N ARG A 6 -2.15 8.78 1.09
CA ARG A 6 -1.69 8.78 2.48
C ARG A 6 -2.47 7.82 3.40
N PRO A 7 -3.81 7.84 3.47
CA PRO A 7 -4.56 6.93 4.32
C PRO A 7 -4.49 5.48 3.84
N ILE A 8 -4.39 5.23 2.51
CA ILE A 8 -4.20 3.87 1.97
C ILE A 8 -2.86 3.30 2.45
N PHE A 9 -1.77 4.04 2.33
CA PHE A 9 -0.47 3.58 2.86
C PHE A 9 -0.47 3.41 4.37
N GLY A 10 -1.23 4.24 5.10
CA GLY A 10 -1.41 4.11 6.54
C GLY A 10 -2.23 2.89 6.97
N SER A 11 -3.15 2.40 6.12
CA SER A 11 -4.00 1.24 6.43
C SER A 11 -3.34 -0.10 6.10
N LEU A 12 -2.33 -0.14 5.23
CA LEU A 12 -1.62 -1.37 4.83
C LEU A 12 -0.98 -2.14 6.02
N PRO A 13 -0.29 -1.49 6.99
CA PRO A 13 0.21 -2.17 8.18
C PRO A 13 -0.92 -2.78 9.02
N ILE A 14 -2.02 -2.05 9.18
CA ILE A 14 -3.19 -2.51 9.94
C ILE A 14 -3.83 -3.72 9.26
N ALA A 15 -3.99 -3.66 7.93
CA ALA A 15 -4.49 -4.78 7.14
C ALA A 15 -3.63 -6.03 7.32
N SER A 16 -2.30 -5.89 7.35
CA SER A 16 -1.37 -7.02 7.56
C SER A 16 -1.59 -7.70 8.92
N VAL A 17 -1.76 -6.91 10.00
CA VAL A 17 -2.07 -7.43 11.34
C VAL A 17 -3.44 -8.12 11.37
N LEU A 18 -4.46 -7.50 10.76
CA LEU A 18 -5.82 -8.08 10.70
C LEU A 18 -5.86 -9.39 9.90
N ILE A 19 -5.08 -9.49 8.81
CA ILE A 19 -4.95 -10.72 8.02
C ILE A 19 -4.27 -11.82 8.84
N GLY A 20 -3.26 -11.47 9.65
CA GLY A 20 -2.65 -12.37 10.63
C GLY A 20 -3.66 -12.89 11.65
N LEU A 21 -4.46 -11.97 12.23
CA LEU A 21 -5.53 -12.33 13.16
C LEU A 21 -6.59 -13.25 12.52
N ALA A 22 -6.90 -13.06 11.24
CA ALA A 22 -7.79 -13.94 10.49
C ALA A 22 -7.14 -15.28 10.08
N GLY A 23 -5.81 -15.40 10.17
CA GLY A 23 -5.00 -16.53 9.70
C GLY A 23 -5.23 -16.90 8.24
N GLN A 24 -5.35 -15.89 7.38
CA GLN A 24 -5.53 -16.07 5.94
C GLN A 24 -4.28 -15.59 5.18
N PRO A 25 -3.19 -16.36 5.13
CA PRO A 25 -1.91 -15.91 4.56
C PRO A 25 -2.02 -15.53 3.08
N ALA A 26 -2.92 -16.16 2.32
CA ALA A 26 -3.16 -15.83 0.91
C ALA A 26 -3.66 -14.38 0.71
N MET A 27 -4.31 -13.78 1.71
CA MET A 27 -4.77 -12.39 1.63
C MET A 27 -3.66 -11.36 1.77
N LEU A 28 -2.46 -11.74 2.22
CA LEU A 28 -1.35 -10.79 2.44
C LEU A 28 -0.91 -10.06 1.16
N VAL A 29 -1.08 -10.71 0.00
CA VAL A 29 -0.72 -10.16 -1.31
C VAL A 29 -1.75 -9.13 -1.80
N LEU A 30 -2.99 -9.21 -1.31
CA LEU A 30 -4.11 -8.45 -1.85
C LEU A 30 -3.97 -6.93 -1.60
N PRO A 31 -3.67 -6.45 -0.37
CA PRO A 31 -3.47 -5.03 -0.11
C PRO A 31 -2.34 -4.39 -0.98
N PRO A 32 -1.11 -4.94 -1.03
CA PRO A 32 -0.05 -4.33 -1.84
C PRO A 32 -0.33 -4.43 -3.35
N ALA A 33 -0.98 -5.50 -3.83
CA ALA A 33 -1.38 -5.62 -5.23
C ALA A 33 -2.39 -4.53 -5.63
N LEU A 34 -3.42 -4.30 -4.81
CA LEU A 34 -4.42 -3.24 -5.05
C LEU A 34 -3.79 -1.85 -4.98
N THR A 35 -2.92 -1.60 -4.00
CA THR A 35 -2.21 -0.30 -3.92
C THR A 35 -1.29 -0.08 -5.12
N THR A 36 -0.61 -1.12 -5.61
CA THR A 36 0.20 -1.05 -6.83
C THR A 36 -0.65 -0.64 -8.04
N ALA A 37 -1.80 -1.30 -8.23
CA ALA A 37 -2.72 -0.96 -9.31
C ALA A 37 -3.21 0.50 -9.25
N LEU A 38 -3.52 0.99 -8.05
CA LEU A 38 -3.93 2.38 -7.83
C LEU A 38 -2.81 3.39 -8.13
N VAL A 39 -1.58 3.10 -7.70
CA VAL A 39 -0.40 3.93 -7.97
C VAL A 39 -0.14 4.03 -9.48
N LEU A 40 -0.20 2.90 -10.20
CA LEU A 40 -0.03 2.87 -11.65
C LEU A 40 -1.16 3.61 -12.38
N LEU A 41 -2.41 3.46 -11.93
CA LEU A 41 -3.55 4.19 -12.50
C LEU A 41 -3.39 5.70 -12.30
N ARG A 42 -2.94 6.12 -11.10
CA ARG A 42 -2.66 7.52 -10.80
C ARG A 42 -1.55 8.08 -11.68
N ASP A 43 -0.45 7.36 -11.88
CA ASP A 43 0.64 7.79 -12.77
C ASP A 43 0.12 8.01 -14.20
N ARG A 44 -0.67 7.08 -14.74
CA ARG A 44 -1.32 7.24 -16.06
C ARG A 44 -2.20 8.48 -16.12
N LEU A 45 -2.98 8.76 -15.07
CA LEU A 45 -3.84 9.94 -15.01
C LEU A 45 -3.04 11.25 -14.91
N ILE A 46 -1.91 11.26 -14.20
CA ILE A 46 -1.02 12.42 -14.10
C ILE A 46 -0.36 12.69 -15.45
N ARG A 47 0.21 11.65 -16.09
CA ARG A 47 0.85 11.77 -17.41
C ARG A 47 -0.09 12.29 -18.49
N ARG A 48 -1.36 11.87 -18.47
CA ARG A 48 -2.40 12.40 -19.38
C ARG A 48 -2.65 13.91 -19.22
N ARG A 49 -2.24 14.51 -18.11
CA ARG A 49 -2.40 15.95 -17.82
C ARG A 49 -1.09 16.73 -17.96
N VAL A 50 0.03 16.06 -18.28
CA VAL A 50 1.31 16.72 -18.61
C VAL A 50 1.10 17.60 -19.84
N GLY A 51 1.50 18.87 -19.74
CA GLY A 51 1.29 19.87 -20.80
C GLY A 51 -0.05 20.61 -20.78
N GLN A 52 -1.04 20.18 -19.99
CA GLN A 52 -2.34 20.89 -19.86
C GLN A 52 -2.45 21.75 -18.60
N ALA A 53 -1.57 21.55 -17.62
CA ALA A 53 -1.55 22.30 -16.37
C ALA A 53 -0.14 22.86 -16.12
N ALA A 54 -0.03 23.91 -15.32
CA ALA A 54 1.25 24.59 -15.06
C ALA A 54 2.26 23.77 -14.23
N TRP A 55 1.86 22.61 -13.68
CA TRP A 55 2.58 21.90 -12.62
C TRP A 55 3.10 20.47 -12.93
N PRO A 56 2.51 19.64 -13.82
CA PRO A 56 3.04 18.31 -14.07
C PRO A 56 4.11 18.35 -15.17
N SER A 57 5.38 18.39 -14.78
CA SER A 57 6.48 17.95 -15.64
C SER A 57 6.65 16.43 -15.56
N ASP A 58 7.18 15.81 -16.60
CA ASP A 58 7.44 14.36 -16.62
C ASP A 58 8.39 13.92 -15.49
N GLY A 59 9.37 14.76 -15.15
CA GLY A 59 10.29 14.52 -14.04
C GLY A 59 9.57 14.46 -12.70
N PHE A 60 8.63 15.37 -12.45
CA PHE A 60 7.82 15.36 -11.24
C PHE A 60 6.94 14.11 -11.14
N ALA A 61 6.26 13.74 -12.23
CA ALA A 61 5.42 12.54 -12.27
C ALA A 61 6.24 11.26 -11.97
N ARG A 62 7.43 11.14 -12.58
CA ARG A 62 8.34 10.01 -12.34
C ARG A 62 8.84 9.97 -10.90
N HIS A 63 9.22 11.12 -10.32
CA HIS A 63 9.70 11.18 -8.94
C HIS A 63 8.61 10.72 -7.95
N VAL A 64 7.37 11.21 -8.10
CA VAL A 64 6.23 10.81 -7.26
C VAL A 64 5.95 9.32 -7.39
N LEU A 65 6.00 8.76 -8.60
CA LEU A 65 5.80 7.33 -8.80
C LEU A 65 6.87 6.48 -8.08
N VAL A 66 8.15 6.86 -8.21
CA VAL A 66 9.25 6.13 -7.58
C VAL A 66 9.16 6.21 -6.05
N ASP A 67 8.81 7.37 -5.49
CA ASP A 67 8.62 7.54 -4.05
C ASP A 67 7.45 6.67 -3.52
N ASP A 68 6.29 6.71 -4.20
CA ASP A 68 5.13 5.90 -3.84
C ASP A 68 5.45 4.39 -3.91
N LEU A 69 6.17 3.95 -4.95
CA LEU A 69 6.59 2.55 -5.10
C LEU A 69 7.63 2.13 -4.05
N GLY A 70 8.63 2.98 -3.77
CA GLY A 70 9.63 2.72 -2.74
C GLY A 70 8.97 2.56 -1.37
N ARG A 71 8.03 3.44 -1.04
CA ARG A 71 7.22 3.35 0.18
C ARG A 71 6.39 2.07 0.21
N LEU A 72 5.79 1.67 -0.91
CA LEU A 72 5.01 0.44 -1.01
C LEU A 72 5.86 -0.80 -0.76
N VAL A 73 7.07 -0.86 -1.32
CA VAL A 73 8.02 -1.95 -1.09
C VAL A 73 8.36 -2.05 0.39
N CYS A 74 8.74 -0.92 1.02
CA CYS A 74 9.05 -0.90 2.45
C CYS A 74 7.89 -1.42 3.31
N ILE A 75 6.66 -0.96 3.04
CA ILE A 75 5.48 -1.39 3.79
C ILE A 75 5.14 -2.86 3.52
N THR A 76 5.32 -3.33 2.29
CA THR A 76 5.08 -4.74 1.93
C THR A 76 6.06 -5.66 2.66
N LEU A 77 7.34 -5.27 2.74
CA LEU A 77 8.34 -6.00 3.50
C LEU A 77 8.02 -6.02 5.01
N LEU A 78 7.50 -4.92 5.55
CA LEU A 78 6.99 -4.86 6.92
C LEU A 78 5.68 -5.65 7.12
N GLY A 79 4.95 -5.96 6.05
CA GLY A 79 3.69 -6.69 6.11
C GLY A 79 3.85 -8.11 6.67
N LEU A 80 4.96 -8.79 6.35
CA LEU A 80 5.22 -10.15 6.85
C LEU A 80 5.40 -10.21 8.38
N PRO A 81 6.30 -9.43 9.03
CA PRO A 81 6.41 -9.45 10.49
C PRO A 81 5.13 -8.97 11.18
N LEU A 82 4.37 -8.03 10.57
CA LEU A 82 3.09 -7.59 11.11
C LEU A 82 2.00 -8.68 11.04
N PHE A 83 1.99 -9.47 9.97
CA PHE A 83 1.13 -10.64 9.86
C PHE A 83 1.45 -11.67 10.95
N LEU A 84 2.74 -11.98 11.15
CA LEU A 84 3.15 -12.90 12.20
C LEU A 84 2.74 -12.41 13.59
N LEU A 85 2.80 -11.10 13.82
CA LEU A 85 2.30 -10.48 15.05
C LEU A 85 0.80 -10.69 15.23
N GLY A 86 0.00 -10.51 14.18
CA GLY A 86 -1.43 -10.79 14.19
C GLY A 86 -1.76 -12.27 14.42
N ASP A 87 -1.01 -13.18 13.79
CA ASP A 87 -1.19 -14.62 13.95
C ASP A 87 -0.82 -15.08 15.38
N LEU A 88 0.25 -14.54 15.94
CA LEU A 88 0.64 -14.79 17.32
C LEU A 88 -0.42 -14.29 18.31
N LEU A 89 -0.99 -13.11 18.07
CA LEU A 89 -2.11 -12.60 18.88
C LEU A 89 -3.33 -13.52 18.83
N ARG A 90 -3.67 -14.05 17.64
CA ARG A 90 -4.76 -15.02 17.47
C ARG A 90 -4.52 -16.27 18.31
N GLN A 91 -3.30 -16.80 18.31
CA GLN A 91 -2.95 -18.00 19.09
C GLN A 91 -3.02 -17.77 20.61
N LEU A 92 -2.76 -16.54 21.06
CA LEU A 92 -2.81 -16.16 22.48
C LEU A 92 -4.24 -15.85 22.98
N LEU A 93 -5.17 -15.55 22.08
CA LEU A 93 -6.57 -15.31 22.44
C LEU A 93 -7.25 -16.67 22.69
N PRO A 94 -7.69 -16.98 23.92
CA PRO A 94 -8.40 -18.22 24.19
C PRO A 94 -9.68 -18.25 23.34
N HIS A 95 -9.86 -19.30 22.56
CA HIS A 95 -11.12 -19.61 21.90
C HIS A 95 -12.16 -19.98 22.97
N SER A 96 -12.82 -18.97 23.54
CA SER A 96 -14.01 -19.11 24.37
C SER A 96 -15.23 -19.49 23.54
#